data_AF-S8D1F7-F1
#
_entry.id   AF-S8D1F7-F1
#
_cell.length_a   1.000
_cell.length_b   1.000
_cell.length_c   1.000
_cell.angle_alpha   90.00
_cell.angle_beta   90.00
_cell.angle_gamma   90.00
#
_symmetry.space_group_name_H-M   'P 1'
#
loop_
_entity.id
_entity.type
_entity.pdbx_description
1 polymer ?
#
loop_
_entity_poly.entity_id
_entity_poly.type
_entity_poly.pdbx_seq_one_letter_code
_entity_poly.pdbx_strand_id
1 'polypeptide(L)'
;LTQVELDLAFCSEKLANLDILVMHVASRENDFEAFALGKEQSEVVHVDKALEFDFLFVFLHSELEELESYLCIVDTEIACSSEFVSSLEHLGNDSMKYMQEKIQDCKDSLQRSFKRFADVETQCNEFRRILRASSGGDERADEKEFAGYENGEHPNPNAEIKMQTAEQQRNVLRMLEKSLAREIDIEKKLTESRQTVEDMELRLQQEVYVMEQETDDLLERLLDAENTKEILFGISGELLRKANDAEKR
;
A
#
# COMPACT_ATOMS: atom_id res chain seq x y z
N LEU A 1 -10.36 -12.05 -7.87
CA LEU A 1 -11.34 -11.87 -6.77
C LEU A 1 -10.69 -11.97 -5.39
N THR A 2 -9.96 -13.03 -5.07
CA THR A 2 -9.16 -13.09 -3.82
C THR A 2 -8.12 -11.97 -3.71
N GLN A 3 -7.46 -11.60 -4.81
CA GLN A 3 -6.54 -10.45 -4.84
C GLN A 3 -7.26 -9.14 -4.49
N VAL A 4 -8.34 -8.82 -5.20
CA VAL A 4 -9.22 -7.66 -4.94
C VAL A 4 -9.70 -7.58 -3.49
N GLU A 5 -10.06 -8.70 -2.86
CA GLU A 5 -10.44 -8.72 -1.44
C GLU A 5 -9.29 -8.33 -0.51
N LEU A 6 -8.08 -8.79 -0.84
CA LEU A 6 -6.87 -8.52 -0.09
C LEU A 6 -6.44 -7.06 -0.25
N ASP A 7 -6.52 -6.53 -1.47
CA ASP A 7 -6.28 -5.13 -1.78
C ASP A 7 -7.29 -4.22 -1.05
N LEU A 8 -8.55 -4.65 -0.95
CA LEU A 8 -9.59 -3.89 -0.26
C LEU A 8 -9.43 -3.94 1.28
N ALA A 9 -8.97 -5.07 1.81
CA ALA A 9 -8.57 -5.17 3.21
C ALA A 9 -7.38 -4.25 3.51
N PHE A 10 -6.38 -4.22 2.62
CA PHE A 10 -5.24 -3.29 2.70
C PHE A 10 -5.71 -1.83 2.66
N CYS A 11 -6.60 -1.44 1.73
CA CYS A 11 -7.19 -0.10 1.70
C CYS A 11 -7.90 0.25 3.00
N SER A 12 -8.64 -0.70 3.56
CA SER A 12 -9.38 -0.50 4.82
C SER A 12 -8.44 -0.27 6.01
N GLU A 13 -7.33 -1.00 6.06
CA GLU A 13 -6.29 -0.82 7.07
C GLU A 13 -5.52 0.51 6.87
N LYS A 14 -5.15 0.84 5.63
CA LYS A 14 -4.50 2.11 5.29
C LYS A 14 -5.40 3.29 5.68
N LEU A 15 -6.70 3.25 5.40
CA LEU A 15 -7.66 4.27 5.85
C LEU A 15 -7.73 4.40 7.38
N ALA A 16 -7.74 3.28 8.11
CA ALA A 16 -7.74 3.32 9.57
C ALA A 16 -6.45 3.94 10.14
N ASN A 17 -5.31 3.71 9.48
CA ASN A 17 -4.04 4.35 9.83
C ASN A 17 -4.05 5.84 9.51
N LEU A 18 -4.67 6.25 8.39
CA LEU A 18 -4.85 7.66 8.05
C LEU A 18 -5.77 8.38 9.02
N ASP A 19 -6.83 7.74 9.53
CA ASP A 19 -7.66 8.30 10.60
C ASP A 19 -6.80 8.64 11.85
N ILE A 20 -5.87 7.76 12.21
CA ILE A 20 -4.93 7.99 13.32
C ILE A 20 -4.00 9.16 13.01
N LEU A 21 -3.46 9.22 11.80
CA LEU A 21 -2.61 10.33 11.36
C LEU A 21 -3.36 11.67 11.38
N VAL A 22 -4.62 11.70 10.92
CA VAL A 22 -5.49 12.88 10.99
C VAL A 22 -5.70 13.33 12.43
N MET A 23 -5.95 12.41 13.37
CA MET A 23 -6.05 12.77 14.78
C MET A 23 -4.74 13.39 15.31
N HIS A 24 -3.59 12.88 14.87
CA HIS A 24 -2.30 13.47 15.23
C HIS A 24 -2.12 14.87 14.63
N VAL A 25 -2.42 15.05 13.35
CA VAL A 25 -2.37 16.36 12.68
C VAL A 25 -3.29 17.36 13.37
N ALA A 26 -4.53 16.97 13.69
CA ALA A 26 -5.48 17.80 14.42
C ALA A 26 -4.96 18.19 15.82
N SER A 27 -4.32 17.27 16.54
CA SER A 27 -3.74 17.59 17.85
C SER A 27 -2.62 18.63 17.75
N ARG A 28 -1.81 18.57 16.68
CA ARG A 28 -0.73 19.52 16.40
C ARG A 28 -1.23 20.87 15.87
N GLU A 29 -2.33 20.87 15.13
CA GLU A 29 -3.02 22.08 14.71
C GLU A 29 -3.54 22.88 15.92
N ASN A 30 -4.23 22.22 16.85
CA ASN A 30 -4.76 22.88 18.05
C ASN A 30 -3.64 23.47 18.91
N ASP A 31 -2.54 22.75 19.01
CA ASP A 31 -1.29 23.23 19.60
C ASP A 31 -0.82 24.52 18.88
N PHE A 32 -0.72 24.51 17.55
CA PHE A 32 -0.32 25.65 16.72
C PHE A 32 -1.24 26.87 16.87
N GLU A 33 -2.57 26.69 16.83
CA GLU A 33 -3.56 27.77 17.02
C GLU A 33 -3.45 28.37 18.43
N ALA A 34 -3.31 27.54 19.47
CA ALA A 34 -3.11 28.01 20.84
C ALA A 34 -1.79 28.78 21.00
N PHE A 35 -0.73 28.41 20.27
CA PHE A 35 0.55 29.12 20.26
C PHE A 35 0.49 30.45 19.48
N ALA A 36 -0.29 30.53 18.39
CA ALA A 36 -0.49 31.77 17.65
C ALA A 36 -1.22 32.85 18.50
N LEU A 37 -2.09 32.41 19.43
CA LEU A 37 -2.83 33.28 20.35
C LEU A 37 -2.05 33.60 21.65
N GLY A 38 -1.14 32.73 22.08
CA GLY A 38 -0.38 32.85 23.33
C GLY A 38 0.97 33.57 23.19
N LYS A 39 0.99 34.88 23.45
CA LYS A 39 2.21 35.71 23.50
C LYS A 39 3.08 35.41 24.74
N GLU A 40 3.78 34.27 24.86
CA GLU A 40 4.87 34.14 25.88
C GLU A 40 5.75 32.86 25.83
N GLN A 41 6.15 32.34 24.65
CA GLN A 41 7.21 31.33 24.59
C GLN A 41 8.29 31.67 23.54
N SER A 42 9.47 31.06 23.69
CA SER A 42 10.67 31.34 22.88
C SER A 42 10.44 31.04 21.40
N GLU A 43 10.73 32.00 20.51
CA GLU A 43 10.59 31.92 19.04
C GLU A 43 11.15 30.63 18.41
N VAL A 44 12.18 30.02 19.00
CA VAL A 44 12.80 28.78 18.51
C VAL A 44 11.89 27.55 18.68
N VAL A 45 11.14 27.47 19.79
CA VAL A 45 10.19 26.35 20.04
C VAL A 45 8.96 26.45 19.14
N HIS A 46 8.65 27.67 18.64
CA HIS A 46 7.51 27.91 17.75
C HIS A 46 7.78 27.44 16.31
N VAL A 47 9.00 27.64 15.80
CA VAL A 47 9.38 27.19 14.45
C VAL A 47 9.37 25.66 14.35
N ASP A 48 9.91 24.96 15.36
CA ASP A 48 10.00 23.50 15.35
C ASP A 48 8.61 22.82 15.30
N LYS A 49 7.62 23.39 16.01
CA LYS A 49 6.25 22.85 16.04
C LYS A 49 5.45 23.16 14.78
N ALA A 50 5.65 24.35 14.20
CA ALA A 50 5.03 24.71 12.92
C ALA A 50 5.54 23.78 11.80
N LEU A 51 6.85 23.54 11.76
CA LEU A 51 7.45 22.59 10.83
C LEU A 51 6.95 21.16 11.04
N GLU A 52 6.80 20.70 12.28
CA GLU A 52 6.24 19.37 12.58
C GLU A 52 4.82 19.22 12.01
N PHE A 53 3.98 20.24 12.17
CA PHE A 53 2.64 20.25 11.59
C PHE A 53 2.67 20.27 10.05
N ASP A 54 3.50 21.14 9.45
CA ASP A 54 3.66 21.20 7.98
C ASP A 54 4.10 19.85 7.40
N PHE A 55 5.08 19.18 8.02
CA PHE A 55 5.54 17.87 7.59
C PHE A 55 4.45 16.81 7.71
N LEU A 56 3.74 16.75 8.85
CA LEU A 56 2.67 15.77 9.05
C LEU A 56 1.51 16.00 8.09
N PHE A 57 1.18 17.25 7.79
CA PHE A 57 0.15 17.61 6.83
C PHE A 57 0.55 17.22 5.40
N VAL A 58 1.77 17.55 4.97
CA VAL A 58 2.28 17.19 3.63
C VAL A 58 2.35 15.67 3.49
N PHE A 59 2.78 14.95 4.54
CA PHE A 59 2.81 13.50 4.55
C PHE A 59 1.39 12.91 4.43
N LEU A 60 0.43 13.38 5.25
CA LEU A 60 -0.98 12.98 5.17
C LEU A 60 -1.55 13.20 3.76
N HIS A 61 -1.28 14.36 3.16
CA HIS A 61 -1.73 14.70 1.82
C HIS A 61 -1.19 13.75 0.75
N SER A 62 0.12 13.46 0.80
CA SER A 62 0.75 12.54 -0.14
C SER A 62 0.17 11.13 -0.03
N GLU A 63 -0.05 10.65 1.20
CA GLU A 63 -0.64 9.32 1.43
C GLU A 63 -2.10 9.24 0.97
N LEU A 64 -2.85 10.35 1.04
CA LEU A 64 -4.20 10.44 0.51
C LEU A 64 -4.22 10.38 -1.03
N GLU A 65 -3.37 11.14 -1.71
CA GLU A 65 -3.29 11.10 -3.18
C GLU A 65 -2.91 9.71 -3.69
N GLU A 66 -1.97 9.03 -3.04
CA GLU A 66 -1.60 7.66 -3.38
C GLU A 66 -2.76 6.69 -3.18
N LEU A 67 -3.46 6.80 -2.03
CA LEU A 67 -4.59 5.94 -1.72
C LEU A 67 -5.77 6.17 -2.69
N GLU A 68 -6.02 7.40 -3.11
CA GLU A 68 -7.04 7.71 -4.12
C GLU A 68 -6.75 7.00 -5.43
N SER A 69 -5.50 7.11 -5.91
CA SER A 69 -5.06 6.43 -7.13
C SER A 69 -5.22 4.91 -7.01
N TYR A 70 -4.87 4.35 -5.85
CA TYR A 70 -4.99 2.91 -5.61
C TYR A 70 -6.45 2.45 -5.53
N LEU A 71 -7.34 3.20 -4.87
CA LEU A 71 -8.78 2.91 -4.84
C LEU A 71 -9.39 2.93 -6.26
N CYS A 72 -8.94 3.85 -7.13
CA CYS A 72 -9.37 3.87 -8.53
C CYS A 72 -8.92 2.62 -9.28
N ILE A 73 -7.69 2.13 -9.04
CA ILE A 73 -7.20 0.88 -9.64
C ILE A 73 -8.10 -0.29 -9.20
N VAL A 74 -8.37 -0.43 -7.89
CA VAL A 74 -9.25 -1.49 -7.37
C VAL A 74 -10.67 -1.40 -7.94
N ASP A 75 -11.21 -0.19 -8.14
CA ASP A 75 -12.51 0.01 -8.81
C ASP A 75 -12.51 -0.53 -10.24
N THR A 76 -11.47 -0.20 -11.02
CA THR A 76 -11.34 -0.71 -12.39
C THR A 76 -11.20 -2.24 -12.44
N GLU A 77 -10.47 -2.84 -11.51
CA GLU A 77 -10.32 -4.31 -11.43
C GLU A 77 -11.62 -5.01 -11.05
N ILE A 78 -12.40 -4.42 -10.13
CA ILE A 78 -13.73 -4.89 -9.78
C ILE A 78 -14.68 -4.78 -10.97
N ALA A 79 -14.65 -3.66 -11.71
CA ALA A 79 -15.45 -3.47 -12.91
C ALA A 79 -15.12 -4.52 -13.98
N CYS A 80 -13.84 -4.73 -14.29
CA CYS A 80 -13.39 -5.76 -15.22
C CYS A 80 -13.80 -7.17 -14.77
N SER A 81 -13.64 -7.49 -13.49
CA SER A 81 -14.06 -8.78 -12.92
C SER A 81 -15.58 -8.98 -13.02
N SER A 82 -16.35 -7.91 -12.80
CA SER A 82 -17.81 -7.91 -12.93
C SER A 82 -18.25 -8.17 -14.36
N GLU A 83 -17.65 -7.49 -15.34
CA GLU A 83 -17.94 -7.71 -16.76
C GLU A 83 -17.60 -9.13 -17.21
N PHE A 84 -16.46 -9.66 -16.74
CA PHE A 84 -16.04 -11.03 -17.02
C PHE A 84 -17.06 -12.05 -16.51
N VAL A 85 -17.50 -11.92 -15.26
CA VAL A 85 -18.51 -12.84 -14.68
C VAL A 85 -19.86 -12.70 -15.38
N SER A 86 -20.31 -11.48 -15.72
CA SER A 86 -21.53 -11.27 -16.50
C SER A 86 -21.45 -11.87 -17.90
N SER A 87 -20.28 -11.85 -18.54
CA SER A 87 -20.10 -12.48 -19.86
C SER A 87 -20.32 -13.99 -19.82
N LEU A 88 -20.10 -14.62 -18.66
CA LEU A 88 -20.22 -16.07 -18.42
C LEU A 88 -21.57 -16.46 -17.81
N GLU A 89 -22.51 -15.52 -17.64
CA GLU A 89 -23.80 -15.70 -16.96
C GLU A 89 -24.68 -16.78 -17.62
N HIS A 90 -24.51 -17.01 -18.93
CA HIS A 90 -25.20 -18.03 -19.71
C HIS A 90 -24.84 -19.48 -19.33
N LEU A 91 -23.75 -19.70 -18.57
CA LEU A 91 -23.32 -21.03 -18.14
C LEU A 91 -24.11 -21.57 -16.94
N GLY A 92 -24.98 -20.75 -16.32
CA GLY A 92 -26.05 -21.18 -15.40
C GLY A 92 -25.62 -21.99 -14.17
N ASN A 93 -24.36 -21.89 -13.76
CA ASN A 93 -23.78 -22.73 -12.71
C ASN A 93 -23.82 -22.03 -11.34
N ASP A 94 -24.04 -22.77 -10.25
CA ASP A 94 -24.06 -22.25 -8.87
C ASP A 94 -22.78 -21.48 -8.50
N SER A 95 -21.64 -21.87 -9.09
CA SER A 95 -20.35 -21.18 -8.93
C SER A 95 -20.35 -19.75 -9.48
N MET A 96 -21.11 -19.45 -10.54
CA MET A 96 -21.18 -18.10 -11.11
C MET A 96 -21.98 -17.17 -10.22
N LYS A 97 -23.10 -17.67 -9.66
CA LYS A 97 -23.90 -16.93 -8.69
C LYS A 97 -23.08 -16.57 -7.46
N TYR A 98 -22.31 -17.52 -6.93
CA TYR A 98 -21.38 -17.27 -5.82
C TYR A 98 -20.34 -16.19 -6.14
N MET A 99 -19.74 -16.21 -7.33
CA MET A 99 -18.78 -15.18 -7.74
C MET A 99 -19.43 -13.80 -7.90
N GLN A 100 -20.67 -13.74 -8.36
CA GLN A 100 -21.40 -12.48 -8.53
C GLN A 100 -21.78 -11.86 -7.18
N GLU A 101 -22.24 -12.67 -6.22
CA GLU A 101 -22.45 -12.24 -4.83
C GLU A 101 -21.16 -11.68 -4.23
N LYS A 102 -20.05 -12.39 -4.42
CA LYS A 102 -18.74 -11.99 -3.90
C LYS A 102 -18.19 -10.70 -4.56
N ILE A 103 -18.44 -10.49 -5.86
CA ILE A 103 -18.14 -9.22 -6.55
C ILE A 103 -19.00 -8.09 -5.99
N GLN A 104 -20.28 -8.35 -5.68
CA GLN A 104 -21.15 -7.36 -5.07
C GLN A 104 -20.65 -6.95 -3.67
N ASP A 105 -20.23 -7.91 -2.85
CA ASP A 105 -19.63 -7.63 -1.54
C ASP A 105 -18.36 -6.75 -1.67
N CYS A 106 -17.54 -7.01 -2.69
CA CYS A 106 -16.36 -6.18 -2.99
C CYS A 106 -16.76 -4.75 -3.38
N LYS A 107 -17.78 -4.58 -4.24
CA LYS A 107 -18.31 -3.25 -4.63
C LYS A 107 -18.82 -2.48 -3.42
N ASP A 108 -19.61 -3.11 -2.56
CA ASP A 108 -20.15 -2.49 -1.36
C ASP A 108 -19.03 -2.07 -0.39
N SER A 109 -17.98 -2.90 -0.28
CA SER A 109 -16.82 -2.61 0.56
C SER A 109 -15.92 -1.51 -0.02
N LEU A 110 -15.77 -1.45 -1.35
CA LEU A 110 -15.09 -0.37 -2.04
C LEU A 110 -15.83 0.96 -1.85
N GLN A 111 -17.16 0.96 -1.99
CA GLN A 111 -17.98 2.14 -1.76
C GLN A 111 -17.85 2.65 -0.32
N ARG A 112 -17.79 1.75 0.67
CA ARG A 112 -17.49 2.11 2.07
C ARG A 112 -16.11 2.75 2.22
N SER A 113 -15.12 2.27 1.47
CA SER A 113 -13.75 2.80 1.49
C SER A 113 -13.68 4.20 0.88
N PHE A 114 -14.32 4.43 -0.28
CA PHE A 114 -14.44 5.78 -0.88
C PHE A 114 -15.16 6.77 0.03
N LYS A 115 -16.21 6.33 0.73
CA LYS A 115 -16.91 7.18 1.69
C LYS A 115 -15.97 7.63 2.82
N ARG A 116 -15.23 6.69 3.40
CA ARG A 116 -14.23 6.99 4.45
C ARG A 116 -13.12 7.89 3.92
N PHE A 117 -12.62 7.61 2.72
CA PHE A 117 -11.65 8.45 2.06
C PHE A 117 -12.12 9.90 1.97
N ALA A 118 -13.35 10.14 1.50
CA ALA A 118 -13.91 11.49 1.41
C ALA A 118 -14.04 12.19 2.78
N ASP A 119 -14.34 11.43 3.84
CA ASP A 119 -14.38 11.96 5.21
C ASP A 119 -12.99 12.42 5.69
N VAL A 120 -11.93 11.65 5.38
CA VAL A 120 -10.52 11.98 5.69
C VAL A 120 -10.04 13.16 4.82
N GLU A 121 -10.40 13.17 3.54
CA GLU A 121 -10.09 14.24 2.60
C GLU A 121 -10.71 15.58 3.04
N THR A 122 -11.95 15.54 3.52
CA THR A 122 -12.64 16.73 4.05
C THR A 122 -11.89 17.32 5.25
N GLN A 123 -11.40 16.47 6.16
CA GLN A 123 -10.58 16.89 7.30
C GLN A 123 -9.22 17.46 6.85
N CYS A 124 -8.59 16.83 5.86
CA CYS A 124 -7.35 17.33 5.27
C CYS A 124 -7.54 18.71 4.61
N ASN A 125 -8.66 18.92 3.91
CA ASN A 125 -9.02 20.20 3.31
C ASN A 125 -9.25 21.30 4.37
N GLU A 126 -9.76 20.93 5.54
CA GLU A 126 -9.92 21.85 6.67
C GLU A 126 -8.55 22.33 7.20
N PHE A 127 -7.60 21.41 7.43
CA PHE A 127 -6.23 21.78 7.82
C PHE A 127 -5.58 22.69 6.78
N ARG A 128 -5.76 22.38 5.48
CA ARG A 128 -5.25 23.21 4.37
C ARG A 128 -5.82 24.64 4.42
N ARG A 129 -7.11 24.77 4.75
CA ARG A 129 -7.78 26.06 4.88
C ARG A 129 -7.18 26.86 6.04
N ILE A 130 -6.96 26.23 7.19
CA ILE A 130 -6.40 26.87 8.39
C ILE A 130 -4.95 27.31 8.15
N LEU A 131 -4.14 26.48 7.50
CA LEU A 131 -2.80 26.84 7.02
C LEU A 131 -2.80 28.12 6.18
N ARG A 132 -3.67 28.18 5.16
CA ARG A 132 -3.77 29.36 4.28
C ARG A 132 -4.18 30.62 5.04
N ALA A 133 -5.16 30.50 5.95
CA ALA A 133 -5.64 31.62 6.77
C ALA A 133 -4.54 32.18 7.70
N SER A 134 -3.67 31.31 8.24
CA SER A 134 -2.55 31.73 9.08
C SER A 134 -1.41 32.44 8.32
N SER A 135 -1.26 32.17 7.02
CA SER A 135 -0.21 32.76 6.17
C SER A 135 -0.48 34.19 5.69
N GLY A 136 -1.64 34.78 6.02
CA GLY A 136 -1.96 36.20 5.78
C GLY A 136 -2.34 36.57 4.34
N GLY A 137 -2.57 35.61 3.45
CA GLY A 137 -3.05 35.85 2.08
C GLY A 137 -4.57 35.85 1.98
N ASP A 138 -5.23 36.97 2.29
CA ASP A 138 -6.63 37.23 1.94
C ASP A 138 -6.71 37.82 0.53
N GLU A 139 -7.08 37.01 -0.46
CA GLU A 139 -7.76 37.50 -1.65
C GLU A 139 -8.94 36.57 -2.01
N ARG A 140 -10.08 36.89 -1.40
CA ARG A 140 -11.46 36.78 -1.91
C ARG A 140 -11.63 36.11 -3.28
N ALA A 141 -12.16 34.89 -3.26
CA ALA A 141 -12.94 34.38 -4.38
C ALA A 141 -14.35 34.99 -4.32
N ASP A 142 -14.59 36.01 -5.14
CA ASP A 142 -15.93 36.31 -5.64
C ASP A 142 -15.91 36.19 -7.17
N GLU A 143 -16.81 35.35 -7.67
CA GLU A 143 -17.06 35.11 -9.08
C GLU A 143 -17.36 36.42 -9.84
N LYS A 144 -16.51 36.79 -10.80
CA LYS A 144 -16.89 37.57 -11.97
C LYS A 144 -15.91 37.40 -13.12
N GLU A 145 -16.33 36.57 -14.07
CA GLU A 145 -16.27 36.77 -15.52
C GLU A 145 -15.27 37.83 -16.06
N PHE A 146 -14.19 37.30 -16.66
CA PHE A 146 -13.56 37.74 -17.91
C PHE A 146 -13.56 39.24 -18.27
N ALA A 147 -12.44 39.92 -18.04
CA ALA A 147 -11.85 40.90 -18.96
C ALA A 147 -10.37 41.14 -18.59
N GLY A 148 -9.50 41.12 -19.60
CA GLY A 148 -8.05 41.04 -19.47
C GLY A 148 -7.36 42.20 -18.76
N TYR A 149 -6.09 41.99 -18.36
CA TYR A 149 -4.93 42.47 -19.10
C TYR A 149 -3.65 41.77 -18.57
N GLU A 150 -2.76 41.44 -19.50
CA GLU A 150 -1.34 41.15 -19.28
C GLU A 150 -0.69 42.14 -18.30
N ASN A 151 -0.03 41.64 -17.26
CA ASN A 151 1.43 41.73 -17.14
C ASN A 151 1.91 40.92 -15.94
N GLY A 152 2.98 40.16 -16.16
CA GLY A 152 3.41 39.10 -15.27
C GLY A 152 4.12 39.57 -14.01
N GLU A 153 4.07 38.70 -13.01
CA GLU A 153 5.20 38.38 -12.14
C GLU A 153 4.98 36.95 -11.64
N HIS A 154 5.70 36.01 -12.25
CA HIS A 154 5.80 34.65 -11.72
C HIS A 154 6.48 34.72 -10.34
N PRO A 155 5.99 34.03 -9.29
CA PRO A 155 6.71 33.91 -8.04
C PRO A 155 8.05 33.22 -8.30
N ASN A 156 9.12 33.97 -8.08
CA ASN A 156 10.49 33.51 -8.19
C ASN A 156 10.72 32.33 -7.22
N PRO A 157 11.15 31.14 -7.69
CA PRO A 157 11.45 30.00 -6.81
C PRO A 157 12.68 30.21 -5.91
N ASN A 158 13.42 31.32 -6.09
CA ASN A 158 14.51 31.73 -5.18
C ASN A 158 14.00 32.66 -4.06
N ALA A 159 13.02 32.22 -3.28
CA ALA A 159 12.79 32.83 -1.96
C ALA A 159 14.02 32.53 -1.08
N GLU A 160 15.02 33.41 -1.14
CA GLU A 160 16.15 33.43 -0.19
C GLU A 160 15.57 33.34 1.22
N ILE A 161 15.81 32.22 1.91
CA ILE A 161 15.59 32.09 3.35
C ILE A 161 16.55 33.07 4.02
N LYS A 162 16.13 34.32 4.16
CA LYS A 162 16.90 35.37 4.84
C LYS A 162 16.93 35.05 6.33
N MET A 163 17.91 34.25 6.73
CA MET A 163 18.25 34.01 8.13
C MET A 163 18.81 35.30 8.72
N GLN A 164 18.09 35.90 9.66
CA GLN A 164 18.41 37.21 10.21
C GLN A 164 19.60 37.19 11.17
N THR A 165 20.06 36.01 11.62
CA THR A 165 21.17 35.91 12.57
C THR A 165 22.10 34.73 12.26
N ALA A 166 23.41 34.93 12.38
CA ALA A 166 24.44 33.90 12.15
C ALA A 166 24.27 32.64 13.02
N GLU A 167 23.60 32.78 14.16
CA GLU A 167 23.27 31.66 15.05
C GLU A 167 22.18 30.73 14.48
N GLN A 168 21.18 31.29 13.77
CA GLN A 168 20.16 30.51 13.06
C GLN A 168 20.78 29.69 11.93
N GLN A 169 21.69 30.31 11.16
CA GLN A 169 22.46 29.61 10.12
C GLN A 169 23.26 28.44 10.70
N ARG A 170 23.93 28.65 11.83
CA ARG A 170 24.73 27.61 12.50
C ARG A 170 23.88 26.45 13.03
N ASN A 171 22.67 26.74 13.51
CA ASN A 171 21.76 25.72 14.00
C ASN A 171 21.19 24.89 12.86
N VAL A 172 20.79 25.51 11.75
CA VAL A 172 20.31 24.79 10.57
C VAL A 172 21.41 23.93 9.95
N LEU A 173 22.64 24.42 9.82
CA LEU A 173 23.76 23.60 9.35
C LEU A 173 23.96 22.36 10.23
N ARG A 174 23.92 22.51 11.56
CA ARG A 174 24.06 21.38 12.49
C ARG A 174 22.92 20.37 12.38
N MET A 175 21.70 20.84 12.07
CA MET A 175 20.56 19.96 11.87
C MET A 175 20.66 19.21 10.55
N LEU A 176 21.07 19.89 9.48
CA LEU A 176 21.34 19.27 8.18
C LEU A 176 22.45 18.21 8.28
N GLU A 177 23.53 18.51 9.00
CA GLU A 177 24.60 17.53 9.28
C GLU A 177 24.07 16.28 10.01
N LYS A 178 23.20 16.47 11.01
CA LYS A 178 22.56 15.34 11.72
C LYS A 178 21.60 14.56 10.85
N SER A 179 20.83 15.23 10.00
CA SER A 179 19.91 14.57 9.07
C SER A 179 20.68 13.78 8.02
N LEU A 180 21.74 14.36 7.44
CA LEU A 180 22.61 13.67 6.49
C LEU A 180 23.27 12.43 7.11
N ALA A 181 23.76 12.53 8.35
CA ALA A 181 24.35 11.38 9.04
C ALA A 181 23.34 10.23 9.24
N ARG A 182 22.08 10.56 9.54
CA ARG A 182 21.00 9.56 9.63
C ARG A 182 20.64 8.96 8.28
N GLU A 183 20.59 9.79 7.23
CA GLU A 183 20.27 9.34 5.88
C GLU A 183 21.33 8.35 5.36
N ILE A 184 22.61 8.63 5.59
CA ILE A 184 23.71 7.70 5.27
C ILE A 184 23.58 6.37 6.04
N ASP A 185 23.21 6.41 7.33
CA ASP A 185 23.00 5.19 8.13
C ASP A 185 21.81 4.36 7.61
N ILE A 186 20.73 5.03 7.20
CA ILE A 186 19.55 4.38 6.59
C ILE A 186 19.93 3.76 5.24
N GLU A 187 20.62 4.49 4.38
CA GLU A 187 21.07 3.99 3.08
C GLU A 187 21.98 2.77 3.25
N LYS A 188 22.88 2.80 4.23
CA LYS A 188 23.70 1.65 4.58
C LYS A 188 22.84 0.44 5.00
N LYS A 189 21.91 0.62 5.95
CA LYS A 189 20.99 -0.46 6.37
C LYS A 189 20.15 -1.00 5.23
N LEU A 190 19.73 -0.14 4.29
CA LEU A 190 18.99 -0.54 3.11
C LEU A 190 19.84 -1.44 2.20
N THR A 191 21.11 -1.07 1.97
CA THR A 191 22.03 -1.91 1.19
C THR A 191 22.32 -3.26 1.85
N GLU A 192 22.49 -3.29 3.18
CA GLU A 192 22.68 -4.54 3.94
C GLU A 192 21.44 -5.43 3.90
N SER A 193 20.25 -4.83 4.05
CA SER A 193 18.96 -5.53 3.93
C SER A 193 18.79 -6.12 2.54
N ARG A 194 19.04 -5.34 1.49
CA ARG A 194 18.97 -5.80 0.10
C ARG A 194 19.92 -6.98 -0.16
N GLN A 195 21.16 -6.90 0.32
CA GLN A 195 22.12 -8.00 0.19
C GLN A 195 21.64 -9.28 0.89
N THR A 196 20.97 -9.13 2.04
CA THR A 196 20.38 -10.26 2.78
C THR A 196 19.23 -10.89 2.02
N VAL A 197 18.37 -10.09 1.39
CA VAL A 197 17.27 -10.58 0.54
C VAL A 197 17.82 -11.36 -0.65
N GLU A 198 18.84 -10.83 -1.34
CA GLU A 198 19.49 -11.51 -2.48
C GLU A 198 20.13 -12.86 -2.05
N ASP A 199 20.75 -12.94 -0.86
CA ASP A 199 21.28 -14.20 -0.32
C ASP A 199 20.17 -15.21 0.02
N MET A 200 19.08 -14.75 0.64
CA MET A 200 17.93 -15.60 0.94
C MET A 200 17.27 -16.14 -0.33
N GLU A 201 17.14 -15.31 -1.37
CA GLU A 201 16.59 -15.70 -2.66
C GLU A 201 17.44 -16.80 -3.31
N LEU A 202 18.77 -16.64 -3.32
CA LEU A 202 19.68 -17.67 -3.84
C LEU A 202 19.54 -19.00 -3.06
N ARG A 203 19.45 -18.92 -1.72
CA ARG A 203 19.27 -20.10 -0.88
C ARG A 203 17.93 -20.80 -1.15
N LEU A 204 16.86 -20.02 -1.31
CA LEU A 204 15.54 -20.56 -1.63
C LEU A 204 15.56 -21.26 -2.99
N GLN A 205 16.19 -20.67 -4.01
CA GLN A 205 16.34 -21.29 -5.33
C GLN A 205 17.10 -22.63 -5.26
N GLN A 206 18.17 -22.69 -4.46
CA GLN A 206 18.91 -23.94 -4.24
C GLN A 206 18.05 -24.99 -3.52
N GLU A 207 17.29 -24.60 -2.50
CA GLU A 207 16.41 -25.51 -1.76
C GLU A 207 15.28 -26.06 -2.62
N VAL A 208 14.66 -25.21 -3.46
CA VAL A 208 13.67 -25.64 -4.46
C VAL A 208 14.27 -26.66 -5.42
N TYR A 209 15.48 -26.39 -5.94
CA TYR A 209 16.16 -27.32 -6.84
C TYR A 209 16.43 -28.69 -6.20
N VAL A 210 16.89 -28.72 -4.95
CA VAL A 210 17.10 -29.97 -4.21
C VAL A 210 15.78 -30.72 -4.00
N MET A 211 14.72 -30.00 -3.63
CA MET A 211 13.40 -30.58 -3.41
C MET A 211 12.80 -31.17 -4.69
N GLU A 212 13.00 -30.52 -5.84
CA GLU A 212 12.59 -31.05 -7.15
C GLU A 212 13.31 -32.37 -7.45
N GLN A 213 14.64 -32.44 -7.24
CA GLN A 213 15.40 -33.67 -7.42
C GLN A 213 14.94 -34.82 -6.50
N GLU A 214 14.69 -34.52 -5.22
CA GLU A 214 14.17 -35.51 -4.28
C GLU A 214 12.77 -35.99 -4.65
N THR A 215 11.92 -35.08 -5.15
CA THR A 215 10.58 -35.41 -5.62
C THR A 215 10.62 -36.31 -6.85
N ASP A 216 11.53 -36.05 -7.79
CA ASP A 216 11.75 -36.88 -8.97
C ASP A 216 12.22 -38.30 -8.60
N ASP A 217 13.19 -38.44 -7.69
CA ASP A 217 13.64 -39.77 -7.19
C ASP A 217 12.49 -40.54 -6.52
N LEU A 218 11.69 -39.87 -5.69
CA LEU A 218 10.54 -40.47 -5.04
C LEU A 218 9.48 -40.94 -6.06
N LEU A 219 9.22 -40.14 -7.10
CA LEU A 219 8.30 -40.49 -8.17
C LEU A 219 8.79 -41.69 -8.98
N GLU A 220 10.08 -41.74 -9.33
CA GLU A 220 10.68 -42.87 -10.05
C GLU A 220 10.53 -44.17 -9.24
N ARG A 221 10.90 -44.14 -7.96
CA ARG A 221 10.79 -45.29 -7.06
C ARG A 221 9.34 -45.74 -6.84
N LEU A 222 8.40 -44.81 -6.81
CA LEU A 222 6.98 -45.12 -6.65
C LEU A 222 6.41 -45.80 -7.92
N LEU A 223 6.82 -45.34 -9.10
CA LEU A 223 6.46 -45.99 -10.37
C LEU A 223 7.04 -47.40 -10.46
N ASP A 224 8.30 -47.60 -10.07
CA ASP A 224 8.92 -48.92 -10.02
C ASP A 224 8.20 -49.88 -9.06
N ALA A 225 7.79 -49.37 -7.90
CA ALA A 225 7.03 -50.14 -6.92
C ALA A 225 5.64 -50.55 -7.45
N GLU A 226 4.93 -49.63 -8.12
CA GLU A 226 3.61 -49.91 -8.71
C GLU A 226 3.72 -50.90 -9.87
N ASN A 227 4.73 -50.76 -10.74
CA ASN A 227 5.02 -51.72 -11.80
C ASN A 227 5.33 -53.13 -11.24
N THR A 228 6.17 -53.20 -10.19
CA THR A 228 6.48 -54.48 -9.52
C THR A 228 5.23 -55.13 -8.94
N LYS A 229 4.36 -54.34 -8.30
CA LYS A 229 3.07 -54.79 -7.78
C LYS A 229 2.16 -55.30 -8.89
N GLU A 230 2.07 -54.62 -10.01
CA GLU A 230 1.25 -55.04 -11.15
C GLU A 230 1.75 -56.38 -11.75
N ILE A 231 3.07 -56.54 -11.91
CA ILE A 231 3.69 -57.81 -12.33
C ILE A 231 3.32 -58.94 -11.36
N LEU A 232 3.49 -58.72 -10.05
CA LEU A 232 3.15 -59.72 -9.03
C LEU A 232 1.66 -60.06 -9.03
N PHE A 233 0.79 -59.07 -9.22
CA PHE A 233 -0.65 -59.27 -9.34
C PHE A 233 -0.99 -60.13 -10.57
N GLY A 234 -0.36 -59.86 -11.71
CA GLY A 234 -0.48 -60.67 -12.92
C GLY A 234 -0.05 -62.13 -12.71
N ILE A 235 1.13 -62.34 -12.11
CA ILE A 235 1.63 -63.69 -11.78
C ILE A 235 0.67 -64.41 -10.83
N SER A 236 0.20 -63.74 -9.78
CA SER A 236 -0.75 -64.31 -8.83
C SER A 236 -2.05 -64.71 -9.50
N GLY A 237 -2.59 -63.87 -10.40
CA GLY A 237 -3.77 -64.17 -11.19
C GLY A 237 -3.59 -65.39 -12.09
N GLU A 238 -2.44 -65.52 -12.76
CA GLU A 238 -2.12 -66.69 -13.57
C GLU A 238 -1.98 -67.97 -12.75
N LEU A 239 -1.31 -67.92 -11.60
CA LEU A 239 -1.15 -69.05 -10.69
C LEU A 239 -2.50 -69.53 -10.17
N LEU A 240 -3.38 -68.60 -9.76
CA LEU A 240 -4.73 -68.93 -9.31
C LEU A 240 -5.55 -69.61 -10.41
N ARG A 241 -5.45 -69.12 -11.65
CA ARG A 241 -6.11 -69.74 -12.81
C ARG A 241 -5.60 -71.17 -13.05
N LYS A 242 -4.27 -71.38 -13.01
CA LYS A 242 -3.65 -72.71 -13.14
C LYS A 242 -4.09 -73.68 -12.03
N ALA A 243 -4.19 -73.20 -10.78
CA ALA A 243 -4.67 -74.01 -9.67
C ALA A 243 -6.13 -74.45 -9.84
N ASN A 244 -7.02 -73.52 -10.22
CA ASN A 244 -8.43 -73.81 -10.48
C ASN A 244 -8.64 -74.76 -11.67
N ASP A 245 -7.81 -74.68 -12.71
CA ASP A 245 -7.86 -75.59 -13.86
C ASP A 245 -7.36 -77.00 -13.50
N ALA A 246 -6.44 -77.12 -12.55
CA ALA A 246 -5.95 -78.41 -12.04
C ALA A 246 -6.97 -79.10 -11.11
N GLU A 247 -7.77 -78.33 -10.37
CA GLU A 247 -8.80 -78.87 -9.46
C GLU A 247 -10.06 -79.38 -10.20
N LYS A 248 -10.24 -78.98 -11.47
CA LYS A 248 -11.35 -79.43 -12.35
C LYS A 248 -11.04 -80.66 -13.21
N ARG A 249 -9.82 -81.20 -13.16
CA ARG A 249 -9.39 -82.41 -13.89
C ARG A 249 -9.31 -83.61 -12.96
#